data_AF-A0A1Y4JGN5-F1
#
_entry.id   AF-A0A1Y4JGN5-F1
#
_cell.length_a   1.000
_cell.length_b   1.000
_cell.length_c   1.000
_cell.angle_alpha   90.00
_cell.angle_beta   90.00
_cell.angle_gamma   90.00
#
_symmetry.space_group_name_H-M   'P 1'
#
loop_
_entity.id
_entity.type
_entity.pdbx_description
1 polymer ?
#
loop_
_entity_poly.entity_id
_entity_poly.type
_entity_poly.pdbx_seq_one_letter_code
_entity_poly.pdbx_strand_id
1 'polypeptide(L)'
;MKKENRNWIAWIALGVSGIAIIVSVIAICIACPHIPELGFDYQGVVVGVLSLLVTTLIGWQIYEAVHFKDILKKEVLKASSEIIEANRKTLLISQLNSLYGLHEGAIRNIDINYMLSTLDIMMDIVIDLRDKEKANMILKAISDLHRFTGDIRADNSKKNKYNAIREKIKELASISDTAFDVYKNTAI
;
A
#
# COMPACT_ATOMS: atom_id res chain seq x y z
N MET A 1 30.57 7.11 15.97
CA MET A 1 29.56 7.05 14.89
C MET A 1 30.18 7.55 13.58
N LYS A 2 30.90 6.70 12.82
CA LYS A 2 31.49 7.08 11.50
C LYS A 2 31.97 5.86 10.69
N LYS A 3 31.18 4.77 10.61
CA LYS A 3 31.59 3.53 9.89
C LYS A 3 30.95 3.41 8.50
N GLU A 4 29.85 4.11 8.25
CA GLU A 4 29.07 4.04 7.00
C GLU A 4 29.75 4.79 5.83
N ASN A 5 30.41 5.93 6.09
CA ASN A 5 31.13 6.73 5.09
C ASN A 5 32.45 6.12 4.59
N ARG A 6 32.87 4.93 5.02
CA ARG A 6 34.13 4.32 4.55
C ARG A 6 33.95 3.46 3.30
N ASN A 7 32.78 2.86 3.11
CA ASN A 7 32.57 1.90 2.03
C ASN A 7 32.51 2.60 0.67
N TRP A 8 31.85 3.76 0.57
CA TRP A 8 31.78 4.52 -0.68
C TRP A 8 33.17 5.00 -1.16
N ILE A 9 34.05 5.38 -0.23
CA ILE A 9 35.45 5.75 -0.53
C ILE A 9 36.23 4.52 -1.03
N ALA A 10 36.01 3.35 -0.42
CA ALA A 10 36.66 2.11 -0.85
C ALA A 10 36.21 1.68 -2.26
N TRP A 11 34.92 1.81 -2.58
CA TRP A 11 34.40 1.52 -3.93
C TRP A 11 34.95 2.49 -4.97
N ILE A 12 35.07 3.78 -4.65
CA ILE A 12 35.70 4.78 -5.52
C ILE A 12 37.19 4.50 -5.70
N ALA A 13 37.91 4.19 -4.62
CA ALA A 13 39.33 3.87 -4.68
C ALA A 13 39.60 2.62 -5.53
N LEU A 14 38.73 1.61 -5.46
CA LEU A 14 38.83 0.40 -6.27
C LEU A 14 38.57 0.72 -7.76
N GLY A 15 37.54 1.52 -8.06
CA GLY A 15 37.28 1.99 -9.41
C GLY A 15 38.44 2.81 -10.01
N VAL A 16 38.98 3.75 -9.24
CA VAL A 16 40.15 4.57 -9.63
C VAL A 16 41.40 3.71 -9.85
N SER A 17 41.63 2.70 -9.00
CA SER A 17 42.74 1.76 -9.15
C SER A 17 42.62 0.95 -10.45
N GLY A 18 41.42 0.49 -10.81
CA GLY A 18 41.19 -0.23 -12.06
C GLY A 18 41.49 0.64 -13.28
N ILE A 19 41.04 1.89 -13.26
CA ILE A 19 41.31 2.87 -14.32
C ILE A 19 42.82 3.19 -14.41
N ALA A 20 43.51 3.34 -13.28
CA ALA A 20 44.95 3.60 -13.24
C ALA A 20 45.77 2.46 -13.86
N ILE A 21 45.37 1.20 -13.64
CA ILE A 21 46.02 0.03 -14.26
C ILE A 21 45.81 0.06 -15.78
N ILE A 22 44.60 0.34 -16.24
CA ILE A 22 44.29 0.43 -17.69
C ILE A 22 45.12 1.55 -18.34
N VAL A 23 45.17 2.73 -17.71
CA VAL A 23 45.98 3.87 -18.20
C VAL A 23 47.47 3.54 -18.18
N SER A 24 47.95 2.83 -17.16
CA SER A 24 49.35 2.36 -17.11
C SER A 24 49.67 1.42 -18.26
N VAL A 25 48.79 0.47 -18.57
CA VAL A 25 48.98 -0.44 -19.71
C VAL A 25 48.93 0.32 -21.04
N ILE A 26 48.00 1.26 -21.22
CA ILE A 26 47.93 2.13 -22.41
C ILE A 26 49.19 3.01 -22.52
N ALA A 27 49.72 3.53 -21.42
CA ALA A 27 50.92 4.35 -21.40
C ALA A 27 52.18 3.56 -21.75
N ILE A 28 52.33 2.34 -21.22
CA ILE A 28 53.41 1.40 -21.61
C ILE A 28 53.32 1.08 -23.09
N CYS A 29 52.08 0.91 -23.57
CA CYS A 29 51.80 0.70 -24.97
C CYS A 29 52.27 1.90 -25.85
N ILE A 30 51.89 3.12 -25.51
CA ILE A 30 52.26 4.30 -26.31
C ILE A 30 53.76 4.64 -26.18
N ALA A 31 54.35 4.43 -25.02
CA ALA A 31 55.75 4.79 -24.73
C ALA A 31 56.79 3.86 -25.36
N CYS A 32 56.40 2.65 -25.80
CA CYS A 32 57.28 1.71 -26.48
C CYS A 32 56.86 1.52 -27.95
N PRO A 33 57.10 2.52 -28.83
CA PRO A 33 56.85 2.36 -30.26
C PRO A 33 57.82 1.31 -30.82
N HIS A 34 57.25 0.28 -31.45
CA HIS A 34 57.89 -0.81 -32.19
C HIS A 34 59.41 -0.68 -32.41
N ILE A 35 60.19 -1.32 -31.52
CA ILE A 35 61.57 -1.72 -31.84
C ILE A 35 61.48 -3.17 -32.33
N PRO A 36 61.86 -3.48 -33.58
CA PRO A 36 61.65 -4.77 -34.24
C PRO A 36 62.37 -5.97 -33.58
N GLU A 37 63.05 -5.77 -32.45
CA GLU A 37 63.90 -6.77 -31.77
C GLU A 37 63.28 -7.33 -30.48
N LEU A 38 62.16 -6.79 -29.99
CA LEU A 38 61.42 -7.40 -28.88
C LEU A 38 60.18 -8.12 -29.43
N GLY A 39 60.16 -9.44 -29.33
CA GLY A 39 59.03 -10.32 -29.72
C GLY A 39 57.80 -10.21 -28.82
N PHE A 40 57.45 -9.00 -28.39
CA PHE A 40 56.33 -8.72 -27.50
C PHE A 40 55.09 -8.29 -28.30
N ASP A 41 53.99 -9.04 -28.19
CA ASP A 41 52.75 -8.81 -28.95
C ASP A 41 51.89 -7.70 -28.33
N TYR A 42 52.22 -6.47 -28.71
CA TYR A 42 51.50 -5.25 -28.37
C TYR A 42 50.02 -5.30 -28.75
N GLN A 43 49.72 -5.84 -29.94
CA GLN A 43 48.35 -5.88 -30.47
C GLN A 43 47.48 -6.81 -29.62
N GLY A 44 48.05 -7.92 -29.16
CA GLY A 44 47.43 -8.81 -28.18
C GLY A 44 47.10 -8.12 -26.85
N VAL A 45 47.99 -7.28 -26.32
CA VAL A 45 47.75 -6.55 -25.06
C VAL A 45 46.62 -5.53 -25.21
N VAL A 46 46.59 -4.77 -26.31
CA VAL A 46 45.52 -3.80 -26.58
C VAL A 46 44.16 -4.50 -26.71
N VAL A 47 44.10 -5.59 -27.47
CA VAL A 47 42.86 -6.38 -27.62
C VAL A 47 42.44 -7.03 -26.30
N GLY A 48 43.40 -7.46 -25.48
CA GLY A 48 43.16 -7.98 -24.14
C GLY A 48 42.52 -6.96 -23.20
N VAL A 49 43.05 -5.72 -23.15
CA VAL A 49 42.49 -4.64 -22.33
C VAL A 49 41.11 -4.22 -22.84
N LEU A 50 40.96 -4.11 -24.18
CA LEU A 50 39.69 -3.72 -24.80
C LEU A 50 38.59 -4.75 -24.55
N SER A 51 38.92 -6.05 -24.65
CA SER A 51 37.96 -7.12 -24.33
C SER A 51 37.54 -7.11 -22.86
N LEU A 52 38.49 -6.90 -21.93
CA LEU A 52 38.19 -6.81 -20.49
C LEU A 52 37.30 -5.60 -20.16
N LEU A 53 37.55 -4.46 -20.80
CA LEU A 53 36.71 -3.27 -20.70
C LEU A 53 35.28 -3.53 -21.21
N VAL A 54 35.16 -4.07 -22.42
CA VAL A 54 33.85 -4.37 -23.02
C VAL A 54 33.06 -5.39 -22.18
N THR A 55 33.71 -6.45 -21.69
CA THR A 55 33.06 -7.43 -20.79
C THR A 55 32.57 -6.78 -19.50
N THR A 56 33.35 -5.88 -18.90
CA THR A 56 32.95 -5.16 -17.68
C THR A 56 31.75 -4.23 -17.95
N LEU A 57 31.77 -3.50 -19.08
CA LEU A 57 30.67 -2.63 -19.49
C LEU A 57 29.38 -3.42 -19.74
N ILE A 58 29.46 -4.56 -20.43
CA ILE A 58 28.30 -5.41 -20.68
C ILE A 58 27.78 -6.02 -19.37
N GLY A 59 28.68 -6.48 -18.50
CA GLY A 59 28.32 -6.99 -17.17
C GLY A 59 27.56 -5.97 -16.33
N TRP A 60 28.02 -4.71 -16.33
CA TRP A 60 27.33 -3.61 -15.64
C TRP A 60 25.94 -3.33 -16.24
N GLN A 61 25.82 -3.29 -17.57
CA GLN A 61 24.54 -3.07 -18.24
C GLN A 61 23.52 -4.18 -17.94
N ILE A 62 23.97 -5.44 -17.89
CA ILE A 62 23.12 -6.57 -17.50
C ILE A 62 22.68 -6.44 -16.04
N TYR A 63 23.60 -6.07 -15.14
CA TYR A 63 23.28 -5.84 -13.73
C TYR A 63 22.23 -4.74 -13.55
N GLU A 64 22.42 -3.59 -14.18
CA GLU A 64 21.45 -2.47 -14.15
C GLU A 64 20.09 -2.88 -14.71
N ALA A 65 20.05 -3.62 -15.83
CA ALA A 65 18.81 -4.08 -16.43
C ALA A 65 18.02 -5.04 -15.52
N VAL A 66 18.71 -5.92 -14.79
CA VAL A 66 18.06 -6.83 -13.82
C VAL A 66 17.58 -6.04 -12.60
N HIS A 67 18.43 -5.21 -12.02
CA HIS A 67 18.10 -4.40 -10.85
C HIS A 67 16.92 -3.44 -11.12
N PHE A 68 16.89 -2.83 -12.31
CA PHE A 68 15.79 -1.98 -12.74
C PHE A 68 14.46 -2.73 -12.84
N LYS A 69 14.47 -3.98 -13.34
CA LYS A 69 13.26 -4.82 -13.38
C LYS A 69 12.72 -5.12 -11.98
N ASP A 70 13.60 -5.37 -11.02
CA ASP A 70 13.19 -5.64 -9.63
C ASP A 70 12.59 -4.39 -8.96
N ILE A 71 13.21 -3.23 -9.16
CA ILE A 71 12.66 -1.94 -8.69
C ILE A 71 11.30 -1.69 -9.34
N LEU A 72 11.20 -1.80 -10.66
CA LEU A 72 9.94 -1.59 -11.38
C LEU A 72 8.85 -2.53 -10.87
N LYS A 73 9.16 -3.82 -10.69
CA LYS A 73 8.17 -4.78 -10.18
C LYS A 73 7.70 -4.38 -8.79
N LYS A 74 8.60 -3.96 -7.90
CA LYS A 74 8.25 -3.51 -6.54
C LYS A 74 7.36 -2.26 -6.57
N GLU A 75 7.72 -1.25 -7.36
CA GLU A 75 6.94 -0.02 -7.48
C GLU A 75 5.56 -0.27 -8.13
N VAL A 76 5.49 -1.11 -9.16
CA VAL A 76 4.22 -1.49 -9.80
C VAL A 76 3.32 -2.26 -8.84
N LEU A 77 3.87 -3.19 -8.04
CA LEU A 77 3.10 -3.92 -7.04
C LEU A 77 2.60 -3.00 -5.94
N LYS A 78 3.43 -2.06 -5.48
CA LYS A 78 3.05 -1.05 -4.49
C LYS A 78 1.93 -0.16 -5.02
N ALA A 79 2.10 0.43 -6.21
CA ALA A 79 1.07 1.25 -6.84
C ALA A 79 -0.24 0.47 -7.05
N SER A 80 -0.15 -0.80 -7.48
CA SER A 80 -1.32 -1.66 -7.64
C SER A 80 -2.04 -1.89 -6.30
N SER A 81 -1.29 -2.13 -5.22
CA SER A 81 -1.86 -2.32 -3.88
C SER A 81 -2.55 -1.06 -3.35
N GLU A 82 -1.93 0.11 -3.55
CA GLU A 82 -2.51 1.41 -3.17
C GLU A 82 -3.80 1.70 -3.96
N ILE A 83 -3.82 1.42 -5.27
CA ILE A 83 -5.02 1.55 -6.11
C ILE A 83 -6.13 0.60 -5.64
N ILE A 84 -5.80 -0.65 -5.33
CA ILE A 84 -6.79 -1.63 -4.83
C ILE A 84 -7.38 -1.17 -3.50
N GLU A 85 -6.57 -0.65 -2.58
CA GLU A 85 -7.06 -0.12 -1.31
C GLU A 85 -7.95 1.11 -1.49
N ALA A 86 -7.54 2.06 -2.34
CA ALA A 86 -8.32 3.24 -2.65
C ALA A 86 -9.67 2.88 -3.34
N ASN A 87 -9.64 1.93 -4.27
CA ASN A 87 -10.84 1.43 -4.93
C ASN A 87 -11.77 0.71 -3.95
N ARG A 88 -11.22 -0.09 -3.02
CA ARG A 88 -12.02 -0.74 -1.96
C ARG A 88 -12.74 0.29 -1.10
N LYS A 89 -12.03 1.30 -0.61
CA LYS A 89 -12.62 2.40 0.18
C LYS A 89 -13.73 3.13 -0.59
N THR A 90 -13.47 3.47 -1.85
CA THR A 90 -14.45 4.12 -2.72
C THR A 90 -15.70 3.27 -2.93
N LEU A 91 -15.53 1.96 -3.15
CA LEU A 91 -16.63 1.02 -3.33
C LEU A 91 -17.48 0.88 -2.07
N LEU A 92 -16.85 0.77 -0.89
CA LEU A 92 -17.55 0.73 0.40
C LEU A 92 -18.35 2.01 0.65
N ILE A 93 -17.79 3.19 0.36
CA ILE A 93 -18.51 4.47 0.47
C ILE A 93 -19.71 4.52 -0.50
N SER A 94 -19.54 4.05 -1.73
CA SER A 94 -20.62 3.99 -2.72
C SER A 94 -21.75 3.05 -2.26
N GLN A 95 -21.41 1.87 -1.74
CA GLN A 95 -22.36 0.92 -1.18
C GLN A 95 -23.10 1.50 0.02
N LEU A 96 -22.39 2.17 0.93
CA LEU A 96 -22.96 2.85 2.09
C LEU A 96 -24.00 3.88 1.66
N ASN A 97 -23.67 4.75 0.70
CA ASN A 97 -24.60 5.77 0.20
C ASN A 97 -25.86 5.15 -0.44
N SER A 98 -25.70 4.07 -1.20
CA SER A 98 -26.86 3.35 -1.77
C SER A 98 -27.73 2.73 -0.68
N LEU A 99 -27.13 2.16 0.36
CA LEU A 99 -27.85 1.59 1.49
C LEU A 99 -28.59 2.65 2.31
N TYR A 100 -28.00 3.84 2.47
CA TYR A 100 -28.68 4.97 3.11
C TYR A 100 -29.98 5.34 2.39
N GLY A 101 -29.97 5.43 1.05
CA GLY A 101 -31.19 5.70 0.29
C GLY A 101 -32.25 4.61 0.46
N LEU A 102 -31.83 3.34 0.53
CA LEU A 102 -32.73 2.22 0.83
C LEU A 102 -33.29 2.29 2.25
N HIS A 103 -32.46 2.68 3.22
CA HIS A 103 -32.84 2.84 4.62
C HIS A 103 -33.88 3.97 4.79
N GLU A 104 -33.68 5.12 4.14
CA GLU A 104 -34.67 6.21 4.14
C GLU A 104 -36.00 5.77 3.50
N GLY A 105 -35.94 5.00 2.40
CA GLY A 105 -37.12 4.38 1.81
C GLY A 105 -37.85 3.45 2.77
N ALA A 106 -37.09 2.66 3.54
CA ALA A 106 -37.62 1.79 4.59
C ALA A 106 -38.36 2.60 5.66
N ILE A 107 -37.73 3.68 6.16
CA ILE A 107 -38.31 4.60 7.15
C ILE A 107 -39.63 5.16 6.65
N ARG A 108 -39.67 5.65 5.40
CA ARG A 108 -40.90 6.20 4.80
C ARG A 108 -42.02 5.17 4.69
N ASN A 109 -41.67 3.91 4.41
CA ASN A 109 -42.63 2.81 4.30
C ASN A 109 -42.93 2.13 5.65
N ILE A 110 -42.27 2.55 6.74
CA ILE A 110 -42.38 1.96 8.09
C ILE A 110 -42.01 0.45 8.07
N ASP A 111 -41.10 0.04 7.19
CA ASP A 111 -40.60 -1.35 7.16
C ASP A 111 -39.43 -1.52 8.15
N ILE A 112 -39.78 -1.80 9.41
CA ILE A 112 -38.81 -1.93 10.49
C ILE A 112 -37.83 -3.09 10.26
N ASN A 113 -38.29 -4.19 9.65
CA ASN A 113 -37.40 -5.33 9.39
C ASN A 113 -36.31 -4.93 8.40
N TYR A 114 -36.68 -4.20 7.35
CA TYR A 114 -35.73 -3.70 6.36
C TYR A 114 -34.84 -2.58 6.93
N MET A 115 -35.37 -1.72 7.81
CA MET A 115 -34.55 -0.74 8.55
C MET A 115 -33.45 -1.40 9.38
N LEU A 116 -33.79 -2.45 10.14
CA LEU A 116 -32.82 -3.17 10.97
C LEU A 116 -31.77 -3.86 10.11
N SER A 117 -32.18 -4.55 9.02
CA SER A 117 -31.22 -5.20 8.12
C SER A 117 -30.29 -4.21 7.42
N THR A 118 -30.80 -3.07 6.96
CA THR A 118 -29.96 -2.04 6.31
C THR A 118 -28.99 -1.42 7.30
N LEU A 119 -29.41 -1.15 8.54
CA LEU A 119 -28.51 -0.65 9.59
C LEU A 119 -27.41 -1.65 9.93
N ASP A 120 -27.75 -2.93 10.05
CA ASP A 120 -26.77 -3.98 10.33
C ASP A 120 -25.65 -4.02 9.27
N ILE A 121 -26.01 -3.98 7.99
CA ILE A 121 -25.05 -3.95 6.88
C ILE A 121 -24.25 -2.65 6.85
N MET A 122 -24.91 -1.50 7.07
CA MET A 122 -24.22 -0.21 7.07
C MET A 122 -23.22 -0.10 8.23
N MET A 123 -23.51 -0.68 9.39
CA MET A 123 -22.57 -0.74 10.51
C MET A 123 -21.33 -1.54 10.14
N ASP A 124 -21.48 -2.69 9.48
CA ASP A 124 -20.34 -3.51 9.04
C ASP A 124 -19.44 -2.74 8.07
N ILE A 125 -20.03 -2.02 7.12
CA ILE A 125 -19.30 -1.19 6.16
C ILE A 125 -18.51 -0.08 6.88
N VAL A 126 -19.13 0.59 7.85
CA VAL A 126 -18.48 1.70 8.57
C VAL A 126 -17.38 1.21 9.50
N ILE A 127 -17.54 0.03 10.12
CA ILE A 127 -16.51 -0.60 10.92
C ILE A 127 -15.27 -0.90 10.06
N ASP A 128 -15.45 -1.39 8.82
CA ASP A 128 -14.35 -1.63 7.88
C ASP A 128 -13.71 -0.32 7.39
N LEU A 129 -14.51 0.71 7.11
CA LEU A 129 -14.02 2.02 6.69
C LEU A 129 -13.24 2.76 7.79
N ARG A 130 -13.57 2.54 9.06
CA ARG A 130 -13.04 3.28 10.24
C ARG A 130 -13.18 4.80 10.12
N ASP A 131 -14.22 5.26 9.44
CA ASP A 131 -14.51 6.67 9.24
C ASP A 131 -15.43 7.23 10.33
N LYS A 132 -14.93 8.21 11.10
CA LYS A 132 -15.66 8.80 12.23
C LYS A 132 -16.92 9.55 11.80
N GLU A 133 -16.91 10.22 10.66
CA GLU A 133 -18.08 10.95 10.16
C GLU A 133 -19.20 9.97 9.79
N LYS A 134 -18.87 8.92 9.04
CA LYS A 134 -19.83 7.88 8.66
C LYS A 134 -20.34 7.10 9.86
N ALA A 135 -19.49 6.82 10.84
CA ALA A 135 -19.91 6.26 12.13
C ALA A 135 -20.95 7.13 12.83
N ASN A 136 -20.72 8.43 12.92
CA ASN A 136 -21.68 9.35 13.52
C ASN A 136 -23.01 9.40 12.76
N MET A 137 -22.98 9.34 11.43
CA MET A 137 -24.19 9.29 10.62
C MET A 137 -25.02 8.03 10.91
N ILE A 138 -24.38 6.85 11.04
CA ILE A 138 -25.08 5.60 11.38
C ILE A 138 -25.60 5.63 12.82
N LEU A 139 -24.81 6.10 13.77
CA LEU A 139 -25.22 6.22 15.17
C LEU A 139 -26.45 7.14 15.34
N LYS A 140 -26.54 8.20 14.52
CA LYS A 140 -27.74 9.03 14.45
C LYS A 140 -28.95 8.26 13.91
N ALA A 141 -28.79 7.51 12.81
CA ALA A 141 -29.87 6.68 12.25
C ALA A 141 -30.36 5.61 13.25
N ILE A 142 -29.45 5.01 14.02
CA ILE A 142 -29.80 4.10 15.13
C ILE A 142 -30.58 4.83 16.22
N SER A 143 -30.22 6.07 16.54
CA SER A 143 -30.94 6.86 17.53
C SER A 143 -32.36 7.19 17.07
N ASP A 144 -32.55 7.43 15.77
CA ASP A 144 -33.87 7.71 15.17
C ASP A 144 -34.80 6.48 15.22
N LEU A 145 -34.27 5.25 15.33
CA LEU A 145 -35.07 4.05 15.58
C LEU A 145 -35.84 4.09 16.91
N HIS A 146 -35.50 5.00 17.84
CA HIS A 146 -36.20 5.13 19.11
C HIS A 146 -37.72 5.30 18.91
N ARG A 147 -38.14 5.93 17.81
CA ARG A 147 -39.55 6.15 17.44
C ARG A 147 -40.32 4.84 17.16
N PHE A 148 -39.62 3.76 16.82
CA PHE A 148 -40.20 2.45 16.49
C PHE A 148 -40.02 1.40 17.59
N THR A 149 -39.48 1.80 18.75
CA THR A 149 -39.16 0.89 19.87
C THR A 149 -40.35 0.08 20.37
N GLY A 150 -41.55 0.65 20.37
CA GLY A 150 -42.78 -0.06 20.75
C GLY A 150 -43.06 -1.27 19.86
N ASP A 151 -42.95 -1.12 18.54
CA ASP A 151 -43.16 -2.20 17.58
C ASP A 151 -42.02 -3.23 17.63
N ILE A 152 -40.77 -2.76 17.73
CA ILE A 152 -39.59 -3.62 17.89
C ILE A 152 -39.73 -4.51 19.13
N ARG A 153 -40.25 -3.97 20.24
CA ARG A 153 -40.42 -4.73 21.50
C ARG A 153 -41.56 -5.75 21.42
N ALA A 154 -42.57 -5.52 20.58
CA ALA A 154 -43.71 -6.41 20.42
C ALA A 154 -43.38 -7.69 19.65
N ASP A 155 -42.33 -7.68 18.82
CA ASP A 155 -41.90 -8.81 17.99
C ASP A 155 -40.51 -9.32 18.42
N ASN A 156 -40.44 -10.56 18.91
CA ASN A 156 -39.18 -11.17 19.37
C ASN A 156 -38.10 -11.23 18.28
N SER A 157 -38.47 -11.40 17.01
CA SER A 157 -37.52 -11.41 15.89
C SER A 157 -36.89 -10.03 15.69
N LYS A 158 -37.71 -8.98 15.68
CA LYS A 158 -37.24 -7.59 15.59
C LYS A 158 -36.39 -7.21 16.81
N LYS A 159 -36.84 -7.58 18.00
CA LYS A 159 -36.09 -7.37 19.25
C LYS A 159 -34.71 -8.02 19.21
N ASN A 160 -34.62 -9.26 18.74
CA ASN A 160 -33.34 -9.97 18.65
C ASN A 160 -32.39 -9.28 17.66
N LYS A 161 -32.87 -8.87 16.48
CA LYS A 161 -32.07 -8.13 15.50
C LYS A 161 -31.59 -6.79 16.06
N TYR A 162 -32.49 -6.06 16.73
CA TYR A 162 -32.15 -4.79 17.35
C TYR A 162 -31.11 -4.94 18.46
N ASN A 163 -31.19 -6.00 19.27
CA ASN A 163 -30.16 -6.32 20.26
C ASN A 163 -28.81 -6.68 19.62
N ALA A 164 -28.80 -7.36 18.47
CA ALA A 164 -27.57 -7.63 17.73
C ALA A 164 -26.92 -6.34 17.22
N ILE A 165 -27.71 -5.44 16.64
CA ILE A 165 -27.28 -4.08 16.25
C ILE A 165 -26.70 -3.36 17.47
N ARG A 166 -27.41 -3.38 18.60
CA ARG A 166 -26.95 -2.75 19.84
C ARG A 166 -25.60 -3.28 20.28
N GLU A 167 -25.36 -4.59 20.20
CA GLU A 167 -24.05 -5.16 20.56
C GLU A 167 -22.94 -4.71 19.59
N LYS A 168 -23.22 -4.61 18.28
CA LYS A 168 -22.27 -4.04 17.29
C LYS A 168 -21.92 -2.57 17.56
N ILE A 169 -22.77 -1.78 18.24
CA ILE A 169 -22.44 -0.38 18.62
C ILE A 169 -21.16 -0.33 19.48
N LYS A 170 -20.86 -1.38 20.24
CA LYS A 170 -19.62 -1.45 21.03
C LYS A 170 -18.37 -1.39 20.16
N GLU A 171 -18.40 -1.96 18.96
CA GLU A 171 -17.27 -1.91 18.02
C GLU A 171 -17.06 -0.49 17.48
N LEU A 172 -18.15 0.24 17.27
CA LEU A 172 -18.13 1.65 16.88
C LEU A 172 -17.59 2.57 17.97
N ALA A 173 -17.54 2.15 19.24
CA ALA A 173 -16.92 2.93 20.31
C ALA A 173 -15.42 3.12 20.13
N SER A 174 -14.75 2.26 19.35
CA SER A 174 -13.35 2.46 18.97
C SER A 174 -13.16 3.54 17.88
N ILE A 175 -14.24 3.97 17.22
CA ILE A 175 -14.23 4.88 16.07
C ILE A 175 -14.86 6.23 16.44
N SER A 176 -15.93 6.23 17.23
CA SER A 176 -16.64 7.44 17.64
C SER A 176 -17.03 7.45 19.11
N ASP A 177 -16.76 8.57 19.76
CA ASP A 177 -17.08 8.84 21.16
C ASP A 177 -18.60 8.82 21.43
N THR A 178 -19.41 9.14 20.41
CA THR A 178 -20.88 9.16 20.51
C THR A 178 -21.49 7.76 20.62
N ALA A 179 -20.75 6.70 20.27
CA ALA A 179 -21.26 5.34 20.27
C ALA A 179 -21.69 4.88 21.67
N PHE A 180 -20.97 5.30 22.71
CA PHE A 180 -21.29 4.93 24.09
C PHE A 180 -22.64 5.50 24.54
N ASP A 181 -22.91 6.76 24.20
CA ASP A 181 -24.19 7.41 24.52
C ASP A 181 -25.35 6.72 23.79
N VAL A 182 -25.16 6.40 22.51
CA VAL A 182 -26.18 5.68 21.73
C VAL A 182 -26.40 4.26 22.27
N TYR A 183 -25.35 3.53 22.66
CA TYR A 183 -25.48 2.21 23.27
C TYR A 183 -26.31 2.21 24.57
N LYS A 184 -26.16 3.26 25.38
CA LYS A 184 -26.90 3.44 26.63
C LYS A 184 -28.38 3.74 26.36
N ASN A 185 -28.66 4.58 25.36
CA ASN A 185 -30.02 5.04 25.03
C ASN A 185 -30.84 4.03 24.20
N THR A 186 -30.22 2.95 23.74
CA THR A 186 -30.84 1.91 22.89
C THR A 186 -31.22 0.66 23.67
N ALA A 187 -31.32 0.67 25.00
CA ALA A 187 -31.76 -0.52 25.75
C ALA A 187 -33.30 -0.71 25.67
N ILE A 188 -33.78 -1.92 25.33
CA ILE A 188 -35.22 -2.26 25.25
C ILE A 188 -35.57 -3.65 25.80
#